data_AF-A0A6A6LSN1-F1
#
_entry.id   AF-A0A6A6LSN1-F1
#
_cell.length_a   1.000
_cell.length_b   1.000
_cell.length_c   1.000
_cell.angle_alpha   90.00
_cell.angle_beta   90.00
_cell.angle_gamma   90.00
#
_symmetry.space_group_name_H-M   'P 1'
#
loop_
_entity.id
_entity.type
_entity.pdbx_description
1 polymer ?
#
loop_
_entity_poly.entity_id
_entity_poly.type
_entity_poly.pdbx_seq_one_letter_code
_entity_poly.pdbx_strand_id
1 'polypeptide(L)'
;MALPSSSSPTPPPLSVSTQIKKDSFRSHSFKLSSLQNGNNTNDNNVASFNQNRSRRLALLKLGAAIPESHLLGVKASKLLSGDGHMMKPSTSPKMAPVNTAVAEENALEWVNKDKRRMLHVVYRVGDLEKTIKFYTECLGMKLLRKLDIPEERYTNAFLGYGPEDSHFTVELTYNYGVDKYNIGTGFGHFGIAVEDVAKTVNLVKAKGGKVTREPGLVKGGSVMTAFVEDPDGYKFELLERGLTPEPLCQVMLRVGDLDCAVNFYKKAFGMQLLQRRENPESEYAIAIMGYGPEDKNAVLELTYNYGITEYDKGNGYTQIAIGTDDVYKSAKAIELCGGSIIREPGPLPGINTKITACLDPDGWKSVLVDNVDFLRELD
;
A
#
# COMPACT_ATOMS: atom_id res chain seq x y z
N MET A 1 60.54 6.40 -42.50
CA MET A 1 60.20 4.97 -42.68
C MET A 1 58.96 4.69 -41.86
N ALA A 2 57.81 4.57 -42.54
CA ALA A 2 56.50 4.36 -41.93
C ALA A 2 56.15 2.85 -41.96
N LEU A 3 55.57 2.36 -40.88
CA LEU A 3 55.14 0.97 -40.68
C LEU A 3 53.84 0.68 -41.46
N PRO A 4 53.62 -0.54 -41.96
CA PRO A 4 52.44 -0.89 -42.76
C PRO A 4 51.23 -1.27 -41.89
N SER A 5 50.06 -0.90 -42.39
CA SER A 5 48.72 -1.21 -41.89
C SER A 5 48.32 -2.66 -42.17
N SER A 6 47.88 -3.39 -41.14
CA SER A 6 47.27 -4.72 -41.27
C SER A 6 45.75 -4.62 -41.08
N SER A 7 45.03 -4.90 -42.16
CA SER A 7 43.58 -5.07 -42.22
C SER A 7 43.19 -6.50 -41.82
N SER A 8 42.31 -6.65 -40.82
CA SER A 8 41.67 -7.91 -40.48
C SER A 8 40.39 -8.13 -41.32
N PRO A 9 40.08 -9.36 -41.77
CA PRO A 9 38.92 -9.64 -42.61
C PRO A 9 37.62 -9.82 -41.80
N THR A 10 36.53 -9.29 -42.34
CA THR A 10 35.14 -9.45 -41.90
C THR A 10 34.63 -10.88 -42.16
N PRO A 11 33.84 -11.48 -41.25
CA PRO A 11 33.22 -12.80 -41.47
C PRO A 11 31.96 -12.71 -42.35
N PRO A 12 31.63 -13.77 -43.12
CA PRO A 12 30.45 -13.78 -44.00
C PRO A 12 29.14 -14.03 -43.23
N PRO A 13 27.98 -13.59 -43.78
CA PRO A 13 26.69 -13.74 -43.11
C PRO A 13 26.16 -15.19 -43.19
N LEU A 14 25.64 -15.67 -42.06
CA LEU A 14 24.91 -16.94 -41.95
C LEU A 14 23.54 -16.80 -42.62
N SER A 15 23.31 -17.57 -43.68
CA SER A 15 21.99 -17.84 -44.24
C SER A 15 21.49 -19.17 -43.69
N VAL A 16 20.35 -19.18 -43.01
CA VAL A 16 19.63 -20.41 -42.67
C VAL A 16 18.20 -20.28 -43.17
N SER A 17 17.90 -21.23 -44.05
CA SER A 17 16.70 -21.37 -44.87
C SER A 17 15.49 -21.79 -44.05
N THR A 18 14.34 -21.22 -44.40
CA THR A 18 13.01 -21.54 -43.90
C THR A 18 12.56 -22.90 -44.43
N GLN A 19 12.41 -23.91 -43.58
CA GLN A 19 11.66 -25.13 -43.92
C GLN A 19 10.34 -25.16 -43.14
N ILE A 20 9.27 -24.89 -43.88
CA ILE A 20 7.88 -25.10 -43.51
C ILE A 20 7.61 -26.60 -43.59
N LYS A 21 7.34 -27.26 -42.45
CA LYS A 21 6.68 -28.56 -42.41
C LYS A 21 5.20 -28.36 -42.08
N LYS A 22 4.36 -28.64 -43.08
CA LYS A 22 2.94 -28.92 -42.93
C LYS A 22 2.82 -30.31 -42.30
N ASP A 23 2.16 -30.40 -41.15
CA ASP A 23 1.52 -31.64 -40.72
C ASP A 23 0.08 -31.35 -40.30
N SER A 24 -0.80 -32.23 -40.75
CA SER A 24 -2.25 -32.07 -40.76
C SER A 24 -2.91 -33.12 -39.87
N PHE A 25 -4.02 -32.73 -39.25
CA PHE A 25 -5.12 -33.54 -38.70
C PHE A 25 -4.86 -34.49 -37.51
N ARG A 26 -5.48 -34.16 -36.37
CA ARG A 26 -6.67 -34.90 -35.87
C ARG A 26 -7.35 -34.18 -34.70
N SER A 27 -8.55 -33.66 -34.98
CA SER A 27 -9.54 -33.24 -33.98
C SER A 27 -10.12 -34.45 -33.27
N HIS A 28 -10.06 -34.50 -31.94
CA HIS A 28 -10.90 -35.39 -31.14
C HIS A 28 -12.13 -34.63 -30.66
N SER A 29 -13.25 -34.95 -31.29
CA SER A 29 -14.60 -34.59 -30.87
C SER A 29 -15.00 -35.44 -29.66
N PHE A 30 -15.30 -34.81 -28.52
CA PHE A 30 -16.13 -35.44 -27.49
C PHE A 30 -17.59 -35.02 -27.70
N LYS A 31 -18.39 -35.97 -28.15
CA LYS A 31 -19.85 -35.94 -28.03
C LYS A 31 -20.21 -36.24 -26.58
N LEU A 32 -21.00 -35.36 -25.95
CA LEU A 32 -21.90 -35.78 -24.88
C LEU A 32 -23.34 -35.50 -25.31
N SER A 33 -24.15 -36.53 -25.19
CA SER A 33 -25.54 -36.61 -25.62
C SER A 33 -26.50 -35.90 -24.67
N SER A 34 -27.48 -35.27 -25.30
CA SER A 34 -28.82 -34.88 -24.85
C SER A 34 -29.41 -35.61 -23.63
N LEU A 35 -29.98 -34.82 -22.72
CA LEU A 35 -31.26 -35.09 -22.07
C LEU A 35 -32.11 -33.83 -22.19
N GLN A 36 -33.16 -33.91 -22.99
CA GLN A 36 -34.26 -32.94 -23.04
C GLN A 36 -35.13 -33.14 -21.82
N ASN A 37 -35.52 -32.04 -21.17
CA ASN A 37 -36.88 -31.91 -20.68
C ASN A 37 -37.26 -30.42 -20.74
N GLY A 38 -38.32 -30.14 -21.50
CA GLY A 38 -38.81 -28.80 -21.73
C GLY A 38 -39.64 -28.27 -20.56
N ASN A 39 -39.71 -26.94 -20.47
CA ASN A 39 -40.99 -26.25 -20.46
C ASN A 39 -40.80 -24.78 -20.82
N ASN A 40 -41.52 -24.37 -21.87
CA ASN A 40 -41.80 -23.00 -22.24
C ASN A 40 -42.73 -22.38 -21.19
N THR A 41 -42.42 -21.16 -20.75
CA THR A 41 -43.42 -20.08 -20.59
C THR A 41 -42.72 -18.74 -20.72
N ASN A 42 -43.09 -18.01 -21.79
CA ASN A 42 -42.97 -16.56 -21.87
C ASN A 42 -43.78 -15.94 -20.72
N ASP A 43 -43.21 -14.97 -20.03
CA ASP A 43 -44.00 -13.85 -19.50
C ASP A 43 -43.14 -12.58 -19.46
N ASN A 44 -43.58 -11.62 -20.27
CA ASN A 44 -43.19 -10.23 -20.20
C ASN A 44 -43.61 -9.68 -18.84
N ASN A 45 -42.67 -9.22 -18.03
CA ASN A 45 -42.99 -8.27 -16.98
C ASN A 45 -41.89 -7.21 -16.86
N VAL A 46 -42.29 -5.99 -17.23
CA VAL A 46 -41.62 -4.74 -16.93
C VAL A 46 -41.62 -4.58 -15.42
N ALA A 47 -40.50 -4.94 -14.77
CA ALA A 47 -40.30 -4.70 -13.36
C ALA A 47 -39.68 -3.31 -13.17
N SER A 48 -40.56 -2.39 -12.77
CA SER A 48 -40.28 -1.14 -12.07
C SER A 48 -38.95 -1.14 -11.29
N PHE A 49 -38.07 -0.19 -11.63
CA PHE A 49 -36.90 0.18 -10.83
C PHE A 49 -37.38 0.59 -9.43
N ASN A 50 -37.31 -0.36 -8.50
CA ASN A 50 -37.51 -0.07 -7.09
C ASN A 50 -36.21 0.55 -6.57
N GLN A 51 -36.20 1.88 -6.43
CA GLN A 51 -35.16 2.62 -5.72
C GLN A 51 -35.18 2.18 -4.24
N ASN A 52 -34.52 1.06 -3.95
CA ASN A 52 -34.19 0.73 -2.59
C ASN A 52 -33.08 1.68 -2.15
N ARG A 53 -33.44 2.61 -1.27
CA ARG A 53 -32.52 3.52 -0.56
C ARG A 53 -31.56 2.70 0.29
N SER A 54 -30.49 2.19 -0.31
CA SER A 54 -29.33 1.72 0.43
C SER A 54 -28.57 2.95 0.91
N ARG A 55 -28.73 3.29 2.20
CA ARG A 55 -27.88 4.28 2.87
C ARG A 55 -26.48 3.68 3.03
N ARG A 56 -25.66 3.73 1.99
CA ARG A 56 -24.21 3.50 2.10
C ARG A 56 -23.54 4.87 2.24
N LEU A 57 -23.25 5.25 3.48
CA LEU A 57 -22.48 6.45 3.78
C LEU A 57 -21.00 6.20 3.47
N ALA A 58 -20.42 7.22 2.87
CA ALA A 58 -19.02 7.45 2.53
C ALA A 58 -17.98 7.03 3.59
N LEU A 59 -16.85 6.52 3.11
CA LEU A 59 -15.66 6.20 3.91
C LEU A 59 -14.43 6.98 3.42
N LEU A 60 -13.77 7.56 4.42
CA LEU A 60 -12.37 7.99 4.51
C LEU A 60 -11.97 9.33 3.88
N LYS A 61 -12.46 10.42 4.49
CA LYS A 61 -11.58 11.54 4.88
C LYS A 61 -10.95 11.26 6.26
N LEU A 62 -9.67 10.92 6.27
CA LEU A 62 -8.80 11.27 7.40
C LEU A 62 -7.64 12.09 6.85
N GLY A 63 -7.79 13.42 6.87
CA GLY A 63 -6.75 14.36 6.50
C GLY A 63 -6.98 15.06 5.16
N ALA A 64 -7.94 16.00 5.14
CA ALA A 64 -7.92 17.11 4.21
C ALA A 64 -8.59 18.33 4.85
N ALA A 65 -7.74 19.31 5.18
CA ALA A 65 -7.98 20.67 5.67
C ALA A 65 -7.96 20.91 7.21
N ILE A 66 -6.76 21.17 7.74
CA ILE A 66 -6.58 22.24 8.74
C ILE A 66 -5.72 23.31 8.05
N PRO A 67 -6.19 24.56 7.87
CA PRO A 67 -5.34 25.65 7.41
C PRO A 67 -4.32 26.01 8.49
N GLU A 68 -3.03 26.03 8.16
CA GLU A 68 -2.00 26.67 8.96
C GLU A 68 -2.23 28.18 9.00
N SER A 69 -2.85 28.67 10.07
CA SER A 69 -2.61 30.01 10.56
C SER A 69 -3.00 30.08 12.03
N HIS A 70 -1.98 30.20 12.89
CA HIS A 70 -1.94 30.88 14.19
C HIS A 70 -0.83 30.26 15.05
N LEU A 71 0.43 30.48 14.64
CA LEU A 71 1.59 30.34 15.51
C LEU A 71 2.47 31.59 15.35
N LEU A 72 2.01 32.68 15.95
CA LEU A 72 2.83 33.87 16.17
C LEU A 72 2.64 34.37 17.60
N GLY A 73 3.65 34.07 18.42
CA GLY A 73 4.23 34.96 19.42
C GLY A 73 3.46 35.17 20.72
N VAL A 74 4.08 34.85 21.86
CA VAL A 74 4.46 35.87 22.87
C VAL A 74 5.73 35.41 23.61
N LYS A 75 6.63 36.38 23.78
CA LYS A 75 7.96 36.35 24.40
C LYS A 75 7.93 36.00 25.89
N ALA A 76 9.03 35.40 26.33
CA ALA A 76 9.44 35.33 27.73
C ALA A 76 9.59 36.72 28.37
N SER A 77 9.18 36.85 29.64
CA SER A 77 9.52 37.96 30.53
C SER A 77 9.71 37.42 31.95
N LYS A 78 10.78 37.86 32.60
CA LYS A 78 11.26 37.46 33.93
C LYS A 78 10.77 38.47 34.99
N LEU A 79 10.76 38.00 36.25
CA LEU A 79 10.78 38.72 37.55
C LEU A 79 9.45 39.28 38.10
N LEU A 80 9.01 38.82 39.28
CA LEU A 80 9.40 39.36 40.60
C LEU A 80 8.87 38.50 41.76
N SER A 81 9.61 38.56 42.87
CA SER A 81 9.47 37.83 44.13
C SER A 81 8.25 38.25 44.97
N GLY A 82 7.76 37.33 45.80
CA GLY A 82 6.83 37.61 46.90
C GLY A 82 6.74 36.43 47.87
N ASP A 83 7.35 36.60 49.05
CA ASP A 83 7.28 35.67 50.18
C ASP A 83 5.87 35.58 50.79
N GLY A 84 5.47 34.37 51.17
CA GLY A 84 4.25 34.09 51.92
C GLY A 84 4.29 32.69 52.53
N HIS A 85 4.38 32.64 53.87
CA HIS A 85 4.62 31.44 54.68
C HIS A 85 3.34 30.61 54.93
N MET A 86 3.53 29.30 55.14
CA MET A 86 2.66 28.29 55.80
C MET A 86 1.61 27.54 54.97
N MET A 87 1.88 26.26 54.69
CA MET A 87 1.37 25.08 55.43
C MET A 87 1.75 23.82 54.64
N LYS A 88 2.41 22.85 55.29
CA LYS A 88 2.71 21.53 54.70
C LYS A 88 1.42 20.69 54.67
N PRO A 89 1.01 20.13 53.52
CA PRO A 89 0.19 18.94 53.50
C PRO A 89 1.09 17.70 53.51
N SER A 90 0.67 16.72 54.28
CA SER A 90 1.21 15.38 54.38
C SER A 90 1.37 14.71 53.01
N THR A 91 2.53 14.10 52.79
CA THR A 91 2.76 13.11 51.74
C THR A 91 1.84 11.92 51.97
N SER A 92 0.75 11.85 51.22
CA SER A 92 0.06 10.59 50.94
C SER A 92 0.87 9.85 49.87
N PRO A 93 1.13 8.53 50.01
CA PRO A 93 1.80 7.79 48.96
C PRO A 93 0.87 7.77 47.74
N LYS A 94 1.34 8.31 46.60
CA LYS A 94 0.71 8.08 45.30
C LYS A 94 0.71 6.58 45.04
N MET A 95 -0.41 5.91 45.28
CA MET A 95 -0.67 4.60 44.70
C MET A 95 -1.07 4.79 43.24
N ALA A 96 -0.07 4.91 42.37
CA ALA A 96 -0.19 4.61 40.95
C ALA A 96 1.20 4.19 40.45
N PRO A 97 1.48 2.88 40.40
CA PRO A 97 2.18 2.38 39.21
C PRO A 97 1.78 0.96 38.73
N VAL A 98 1.04 0.17 39.52
CA VAL A 98 0.83 -1.26 39.19
C VAL A 98 -0.18 -1.48 38.05
N ASN A 99 -1.32 -0.79 38.08
CA ASN A 99 -2.38 -1.00 37.06
C ASN A 99 -1.98 -0.50 35.67
N THR A 100 -1.19 0.57 35.59
CA THR A 100 -0.72 1.13 34.32
C THR A 100 0.35 0.24 33.70
N ALA A 101 1.35 -0.20 34.49
CA ALA A 101 2.39 -1.10 34.00
C ALA A 101 1.82 -2.44 33.47
N VAL A 102 0.83 -3.01 34.16
CA VAL A 102 0.14 -4.23 33.71
C VAL A 102 -0.65 -3.98 32.41
N ALA A 103 -1.29 -2.82 32.27
CA ALA A 103 -2.00 -2.47 31.03
C ALA A 103 -1.05 -2.28 29.83
N GLU A 104 0.14 -1.72 30.07
CA GLU A 104 1.18 -1.53 29.06
C GLU A 104 1.79 -2.87 28.60
N GLU A 105 2.13 -3.74 29.56
CA GLU A 105 2.64 -5.08 29.27
C GLU A 105 1.61 -5.91 28.48
N ASN A 106 0.34 -5.85 28.88
CA ASN A 106 -0.75 -6.52 28.16
C ASN A 106 -0.93 -6.01 26.73
N ALA A 107 -0.74 -4.70 26.49
CA ALA A 107 -0.84 -4.13 25.15
C ALA A 107 0.30 -4.58 24.24
N LEU A 108 1.53 -4.70 24.76
CA LEU A 108 2.68 -5.19 24.00
C LEU A 108 2.60 -6.71 23.76
N GLU A 109 2.08 -7.47 24.73
CA GLU A 109 1.83 -8.90 24.54
C GLU A 109 0.72 -9.14 23.49
N TRP A 110 -0.31 -8.29 23.48
CA TRP A 110 -1.40 -8.33 22.51
C TRP A 110 -0.91 -8.27 21.06
N VAL A 111 0.06 -7.40 20.76
CA VAL A 111 0.58 -7.22 19.40
C VAL A 111 1.06 -8.54 18.78
N ASN A 112 1.59 -9.46 19.58
CA ASN A 112 2.06 -10.76 19.11
C ASN A 112 0.95 -11.82 18.99
N LYS A 113 -0.23 -11.58 19.57
CA LYS A 113 -1.38 -12.50 19.58
C LYS A 113 -2.44 -12.11 18.54
N ASP A 114 -2.47 -10.85 18.16
CA ASP A 114 -3.43 -10.27 17.22
C ASP A 114 -3.29 -10.86 15.81
N LYS A 115 -4.40 -10.87 15.05
CA LYS A 115 -4.44 -11.34 13.66
C LYS A 115 -4.47 -10.16 12.72
N ARG A 116 -3.28 -9.68 12.37
CA ARG A 116 -3.13 -8.52 11.49
C ARG A 116 -2.98 -8.89 10.03
N ARG A 117 -3.48 -8.03 9.16
CA ARG A 117 -3.40 -8.16 7.70
C ARG A 117 -3.28 -6.80 7.04
N MET A 118 -2.43 -6.66 6.02
CA MET A 118 -2.45 -5.47 5.17
C MET A 118 -3.71 -5.53 4.29
N LEU A 119 -4.56 -4.51 4.35
CA LEU A 119 -5.86 -4.50 3.67
C LEU A 119 -5.76 -3.81 2.32
N HIS A 120 -5.34 -2.55 2.34
CA HIS A 120 -5.17 -1.73 1.14
C HIS A 120 -4.21 -0.57 1.38
N VAL A 121 -3.69 -0.02 0.31
CA VAL A 121 -2.99 1.27 0.31
C VAL A 121 -3.86 2.34 -0.32
N VAL A 122 -3.95 3.50 0.34
CA VAL A 122 -4.76 4.64 -0.08
C VAL A 122 -3.87 5.72 -0.65
N TYR A 123 -4.17 6.16 -1.88
CA TYR A 123 -3.49 7.28 -2.51
C TYR A 123 -4.39 7.98 -3.52
N ARG A 124 -4.01 9.19 -3.88
CA ARG A 124 -4.84 10.11 -4.66
C ARG A 124 -4.41 10.13 -6.12
N VAL A 125 -5.39 10.28 -7.00
CA VAL A 125 -5.18 10.30 -8.46
C VAL A 125 -5.89 11.49 -9.07
N GLY A 126 -5.30 12.07 -10.11
CA GLY A 126 -5.85 13.21 -10.82
C GLY A 126 -6.94 12.86 -11.84
N ASP A 127 -6.93 11.63 -12.35
CA ASP A 127 -7.94 11.11 -13.28
C ASP A 127 -8.23 9.64 -12.98
N LEU A 128 -9.39 9.41 -12.33
CA LEU A 128 -9.78 8.07 -11.86
C LEU A 128 -9.93 7.06 -13.00
N GLU A 129 -10.55 7.47 -14.12
CA GLU A 129 -10.84 6.56 -15.23
C GLU A 129 -9.56 6.19 -15.97
N LYS A 130 -8.66 7.16 -16.15
CA LYS A 130 -7.35 6.91 -16.76
C LYS A 130 -6.52 5.94 -15.93
N THR A 131 -6.54 6.09 -14.60
CA THR A 131 -5.79 5.20 -13.70
C THR A 131 -6.42 3.81 -13.62
N ILE A 132 -7.76 3.70 -13.51
CA ILE A 132 -8.47 2.40 -13.60
C ILE A 132 -8.12 1.68 -14.90
N LYS A 133 -8.15 2.39 -16.04
CA LYS A 133 -7.82 1.82 -17.34
C LYS A 133 -6.36 1.34 -17.39
N PHE A 134 -5.43 2.14 -16.88
CA PHE A 134 -4.02 1.74 -16.83
C PHE A 134 -3.81 0.49 -15.97
N TYR A 135 -4.40 0.41 -14.79
CA TYR A 135 -4.22 -0.76 -13.91
C TYR A 135 -4.89 -2.02 -14.45
N THR A 136 -6.05 -1.89 -15.08
CA THR A 136 -6.76 -3.04 -15.65
C THR A 136 -6.12 -3.52 -16.95
N GLU A 137 -5.75 -2.62 -17.87
CA GLU A 137 -5.23 -3.01 -19.18
C GLU A 137 -3.71 -3.27 -19.21
N CYS A 138 -2.93 -2.61 -18.35
CA CYS A 138 -1.47 -2.72 -18.35
C CYS A 138 -0.94 -3.62 -17.22
N LEU A 139 -1.55 -3.53 -16.03
CA LEU A 139 -1.08 -4.26 -14.84
C LEU A 139 -1.93 -5.51 -14.55
N GLY A 140 -3.07 -5.69 -15.22
CA GLY A 140 -3.92 -6.88 -15.06
C GLY A 140 -4.73 -6.91 -13.75
N MET A 141 -4.87 -5.78 -13.07
CA MET A 141 -5.76 -5.66 -11.92
C MET A 141 -7.23 -5.74 -12.33
N LYS A 142 -8.10 -6.02 -11.36
CA LYS A 142 -9.56 -5.96 -11.51
C LYS A 142 -10.09 -4.77 -10.73
N LEU A 143 -11.05 -4.04 -11.30
CA LEU A 143 -11.88 -3.12 -10.53
C LEU A 143 -12.83 -3.94 -9.66
N LEU A 144 -12.69 -3.83 -8.35
CA LEU A 144 -13.43 -4.62 -7.36
C LEU A 144 -14.71 -3.91 -6.95
N ARG A 145 -14.59 -2.62 -6.60
CA ARG A 145 -15.71 -1.75 -6.30
C ARG A 145 -15.37 -0.29 -6.59
N LYS A 146 -16.39 0.51 -6.81
CA LYS A 146 -16.30 1.96 -6.99
C LYS A 146 -17.41 2.62 -6.19
N LEU A 147 -17.05 3.63 -5.42
CA LEU A 147 -17.96 4.36 -4.53
C LEU A 147 -17.85 5.84 -4.86
N ASP A 148 -18.97 6.46 -5.21
CA ASP A 148 -19.03 7.90 -5.45
C ASP A 148 -19.65 8.59 -4.23
N ILE A 149 -19.00 9.65 -3.75
CA ILE A 149 -19.41 10.42 -2.58
C ILE A 149 -19.55 11.90 -2.97
N PRO A 150 -20.64 12.30 -3.64
CA PRO A 150 -20.82 13.67 -4.10
C PRO A 150 -20.87 14.69 -2.95
N GLU A 151 -21.42 14.31 -1.79
CA GLU A 151 -21.55 15.17 -0.61
C GLU A 151 -20.20 15.59 -0.02
N GLU A 152 -19.18 14.74 -0.14
CA GLU A 152 -17.80 15.01 0.30
C GLU A 152 -16.86 15.32 -0.87
N ARG A 153 -17.39 15.33 -2.10
CA ARG A 153 -16.71 15.66 -3.37
C ARG A 153 -15.52 14.76 -3.72
N TYR A 154 -15.69 13.46 -3.57
CA TYR A 154 -14.71 12.49 -4.06
C TYR A 154 -15.34 11.18 -4.54
N THR A 155 -14.56 10.39 -5.29
CA THR A 155 -14.89 9.03 -5.69
C THR A 155 -13.73 8.11 -5.30
N ASN A 156 -14.04 6.94 -4.74
CA ASN A 156 -13.07 5.89 -4.48
C ASN A 156 -13.21 4.74 -5.48
N ALA A 157 -12.09 4.14 -5.87
CA ALA A 157 -12.07 2.91 -6.64
C ALA A 157 -11.09 1.93 -6.02
N PHE A 158 -11.50 0.68 -5.87
CA PHE A 158 -10.72 -0.37 -5.26
C PHE A 158 -10.30 -1.35 -6.34
N LEU A 159 -9.00 -1.58 -6.47
CA LEU A 159 -8.44 -2.46 -7.49
C LEU A 159 -7.43 -3.43 -6.89
N GLY A 160 -7.37 -4.65 -7.44
CA GLY A 160 -6.42 -5.65 -7.00
C GLY A 160 -6.50 -6.93 -7.84
N TYR A 161 -5.86 -7.99 -7.38
CA TYR A 161 -5.82 -9.26 -8.10
C TYR A 161 -6.87 -10.28 -7.62
N GLY A 162 -7.53 -10.00 -6.50
CA GLY A 162 -8.62 -10.80 -5.94
C GLY A 162 -9.49 -9.99 -4.97
N PRO A 163 -10.45 -10.63 -4.30
CA PRO A 163 -11.38 -9.95 -3.40
C PRO A 163 -10.68 -9.38 -2.15
N GLU A 164 -11.21 -8.25 -1.64
CA GLU A 164 -10.61 -7.45 -0.55
C GLU A 164 -10.56 -8.16 0.81
N ASP A 165 -11.38 -9.19 1.00
CA ASP A 165 -11.40 -10.03 2.21
C ASP A 165 -10.13 -10.88 2.36
N SER A 166 -9.40 -11.11 1.27
CA SER A 166 -8.28 -12.05 1.17
C SER A 166 -7.05 -11.50 0.47
N HIS A 167 -7.16 -10.39 -0.28
CA HIS A 167 -6.06 -9.78 -1.01
C HIS A 167 -5.77 -8.36 -0.53
N PHE A 168 -4.53 -7.94 -0.71
CA PHE A 168 -4.12 -6.55 -0.61
C PHE A 168 -4.53 -5.78 -1.87
N THR A 169 -5.10 -4.58 -1.69
CA THR A 169 -5.67 -3.82 -2.81
C THR A 169 -5.20 -2.36 -2.81
N VAL A 170 -5.40 -1.66 -3.92
CA VAL A 170 -5.25 -0.21 -3.98
C VAL A 170 -6.62 0.43 -3.82
N GLU A 171 -6.69 1.44 -2.96
CA GLU A 171 -7.81 2.36 -2.84
C GLU A 171 -7.41 3.69 -3.46
N LEU A 172 -7.94 3.96 -4.64
CA LEU A 172 -7.75 5.22 -5.34
C LEU A 172 -8.76 6.24 -4.83
N THR A 173 -8.31 7.44 -4.48
CA THR A 173 -9.18 8.57 -4.14
C THR A 173 -9.05 9.67 -5.18
N TYR A 174 -10.13 9.93 -5.92
CA TYR A 174 -10.24 11.07 -6.81
C TYR A 174 -11.04 12.18 -6.13
N ASN A 175 -10.41 13.33 -5.87
CA ASN A 175 -11.11 14.51 -5.34
C ASN A 175 -11.60 15.38 -6.51
N TYR A 176 -12.86 15.79 -6.50
CA TYR A 176 -13.47 16.45 -7.65
C TYR A 176 -12.77 17.75 -8.02
N GLY A 177 -12.26 17.81 -9.25
CA GLY A 177 -11.57 18.97 -9.80
C GLY A 177 -10.12 19.12 -9.35
N VAL A 178 -9.55 18.13 -8.66
CA VAL A 178 -8.11 18.08 -8.35
C VAL A 178 -7.47 17.07 -9.30
N ASP A 179 -6.60 17.56 -10.19
CA ASP A 179 -6.04 16.80 -11.31
C ASP A 179 -4.55 16.45 -11.14
N LYS A 180 -3.93 16.87 -10.03
CA LYS A 180 -2.52 16.59 -9.74
C LYS A 180 -2.22 16.59 -8.25
N TYR A 181 -1.31 15.71 -7.85
CA TYR A 181 -0.76 15.63 -6.51
C TYR A 181 0.78 15.70 -6.54
N ASN A 182 1.38 16.14 -5.45
CA ASN A 182 2.81 15.98 -5.20
C ASN A 182 3.04 14.62 -4.55
N ILE A 183 3.79 13.73 -5.21
CA ILE A 183 4.15 12.42 -4.65
C ILE A 183 5.16 12.58 -3.48
N GLY A 184 5.95 13.65 -3.49
CA GLY A 184 7.03 13.85 -2.54
C GLY A 184 8.25 12.98 -2.86
N THR A 185 9.22 13.01 -1.95
CA THR A 185 10.48 12.24 -2.06
C THR A 185 10.53 11.05 -1.11
N GLY A 186 9.54 10.90 -0.22
CA GLY A 186 9.48 9.80 0.74
C GLY A 186 8.87 8.53 0.15
N PHE A 187 7.85 8.66 -0.70
CA PHE A 187 7.22 7.50 -1.32
C PHE A 187 8.18 6.85 -2.32
N GLY A 188 8.35 5.53 -2.21
CA GLY A 188 9.22 4.74 -3.07
C GLY A 188 8.50 4.27 -4.32
N HIS A 189 7.74 3.20 -4.16
CA HIS A 189 7.00 2.50 -5.21
C HIS A 189 6.00 1.52 -4.61
N PHE A 190 5.13 0.99 -5.47
CA PHE A 190 4.41 -0.26 -5.22
C PHE A 190 5.13 -1.42 -5.93
N GLY A 191 5.06 -2.63 -5.38
CA GLY A 191 5.63 -3.82 -6.02
C GLY A 191 4.53 -4.72 -6.58
N ILE A 192 4.72 -5.21 -7.80
CA ILE A 192 3.86 -6.20 -8.44
C ILE A 192 4.71 -7.40 -8.88
N ALA A 193 4.42 -8.57 -8.30
CA ALA A 193 4.95 -9.83 -8.75
C ALA A 193 4.26 -10.26 -10.06
N VAL A 194 5.05 -10.54 -11.09
CA VAL A 194 4.58 -11.02 -12.40
C VAL A 194 5.40 -12.23 -12.85
N GLU A 195 4.80 -13.11 -13.64
CA GLU A 195 5.50 -14.31 -14.13
C GLU A 195 6.55 -14.00 -15.20
N ASP A 196 6.35 -12.92 -15.97
CA ASP A 196 7.26 -12.49 -17.04
C ASP A 196 7.29 -10.96 -17.08
N VAL A 197 8.39 -10.39 -16.57
CA VAL A 197 8.57 -8.94 -16.49
C VAL A 197 8.72 -8.33 -17.88
N ALA A 198 9.43 -9.00 -18.80
CA ALA A 198 9.66 -8.49 -20.15
C ALA A 198 8.34 -8.39 -20.93
N LYS A 199 7.49 -9.41 -20.84
CA LYS A 199 6.15 -9.40 -21.45
C LYS A 199 5.27 -8.31 -20.87
N THR A 200 5.28 -8.13 -19.54
CA THR A 200 4.50 -7.08 -18.87
C THR A 200 4.96 -5.69 -19.30
N VAL A 201 6.27 -5.44 -19.35
CA VAL A 201 6.84 -4.17 -19.85
C VAL A 201 6.45 -3.91 -21.31
N ASN A 202 6.50 -4.92 -22.17
CA ASN A 202 6.08 -4.77 -23.57
C ASN A 202 4.60 -4.42 -23.69
N LEU A 203 3.74 -5.01 -22.86
CA LEU A 203 2.31 -4.65 -22.79
C LEU A 203 2.12 -3.20 -22.34
N VAL A 204 2.81 -2.78 -21.27
CA VAL A 204 2.77 -1.39 -20.77
C VAL A 204 3.16 -0.41 -21.88
N LYS A 205 4.27 -0.68 -22.60
CA LYS A 205 4.71 0.16 -23.75
C LYS A 205 3.67 0.19 -24.86
N ALA A 206 3.13 -0.96 -25.25
CA ALA A 206 2.13 -1.05 -26.32
C ALA A 206 0.84 -0.28 -25.99
N LYS A 207 0.53 -0.12 -24.70
CA LYS A 207 -0.61 0.65 -24.19
C LYS A 207 -0.29 2.13 -23.93
N GLY A 208 0.92 2.59 -24.26
CA GLY A 208 1.37 3.98 -24.06
C GLY A 208 1.77 4.32 -22.63
N GLY A 209 1.98 3.32 -21.78
CA GLY A 209 2.50 3.47 -20.43
C GLY A 209 3.99 3.82 -20.41
N LYS A 210 4.44 4.45 -19.33
CA LYS A 210 5.82 4.89 -19.17
C LYS A 210 6.66 3.83 -18.47
N VAL A 211 7.77 3.43 -19.09
CA VAL A 211 8.77 2.53 -18.50
C VAL A 211 9.97 3.38 -18.09
N THR A 212 10.34 3.34 -16.82
CA THR A 212 11.43 4.16 -16.25
C THR A 212 12.69 3.37 -15.97
N ARG A 213 12.59 2.05 -15.87
CA ARG A 213 13.72 1.13 -15.89
C ARG A 213 13.32 -0.11 -16.66
N GLU A 214 14.08 -0.41 -17.71
CA GLU A 214 13.89 -1.61 -18.52
C GLU A 214 14.14 -2.89 -17.71
N PRO A 215 13.57 -4.04 -18.11
CA PRO A 215 13.84 -5.33 -17.51
C PRO A 215 15.35 -5.58 -17.39
N GLY A 216 15.81 -5.81 -16.17
CA GLY A 216 17.19 -6.19 -15.89
C GLY A 216 17.31 -6.86 -14.54
N LEU A 217 18.36 -7.66 -14.37
CA LEU A 217 18.70 -8.23 -13.07
C LEU A 217 18.97 -7.11 -12.06
N VAL A 218 18.46 -7.28 -10.84
CA VAL A 218 18.85 -6.43 -9.72
C VAL A 218 20.37 -6.55 -9.54
N LYS A 219 21.06 -5.42 -9.32
CA LYS A 219 22.51 -5.44 -9.04
C LYS A 219 22.78 -6.34 -7.83
N GLY A 220 23.60 -7.37 -8.01
CA GLY A 220 23.92 -8.35 -6.96
C GLY A 220 22.84 -9.42 -6.70
N GLY A 221 21.75 -9.46 -7.49
CA GLY A 221 20.68 -10.45 -7.39
C GLY A 221 20.46 -11.25 -8.67
N SER A 222 19.58 -12.25 -8.57
CA SER A 222 19.17 -13.11 -9.69
C SER A 222 17.74 -12.82 -10.20
N VAL A 223 17.06 -11.84 -9.61
CA VAL A 223 15.66 -11.53 -9.92
C VAL A 223 15.61 -10.47 -11.04
N MET A 224 14.85 -10.76 -12.09
CA MET A 224 14.54 -9.81 -13.15
C MET A 224 13.53 -8.78 -12.62
N THR A 225 13.85 -7.50 -12.80
CA THR A 225 13.01 -6.38 -12.33
C THR A 225 12.91 -5.28 -13.38
N ALA A 226 11.80 -4.54 -13.37
CA ALA A 226 11.60 -3.34 -14.18
C ALA A 226 10.83 -2.29 -13.37
N PHE A 227 10.85 -1.03 -13.81
CA PHE A 227 9.99 0.00 -13.24
C PHE A 227 9.12 0.64 -14.32
N VAL A 228 7.85 0.81 -13.98
CA VAL A 228 6.88 1.56 -14.77
C VAL A 228 6.29 2.69 -13.93
N GLU A 229 5.79 3.72 -14.59
CA GLU A 229 5.07 4.82 -13.96
C GLU A 229 3.62 4.82 -14.42
N ASP A 230 2.72 5.06 -13.47
CA ASP A 230 1.31 5.24 -13.74
C ASP A 230 0.99 6.67 -14.25
N PRO A 231 -0.29 6.99 -14.56
CA PRO A 231 -0.68 8.30 -15.07
C PRO A 231 -0.31 9.51 -14.19
N ASP A 232 -0.22 9.31 -12.87
CA ASP A 232 0.07 10.35 -11.88
C ASP A 232 1.57 10.41 -11.52
N GLY A 233 2.35 9.41 -11.94
CA GLY A 233 3.79 9.31 -11.72
C GLY A 233 4.18 8.38 -10.57
N TYR A 234 3.24 7.63 -9.99
CA TYR A 234 3.56 6.60 -9.01
C TYR A 234 4.34 5.48 -9.70
N LYS A 235 5.43 5.07 -9.04
CA LYS A 235 6.30 4.01 -9.54
C LYS A 235 5.76 2.65 -9.13
N PHE A 236 5.76 1.72 -10.06
CA PHE A 236 5.50 0.31 -9.84
C PHE A 236 6.76 -0.48 -10.22
N GLU A 237 7.34 -1.18 -9.24
CA GLU A 237 8.35 -2.20 -9.51
C GLU A 237 7.65 -3.48 -9.98
N LEU A 238 8.09 -4.02 -11.11
CA LEU A 238 7.67 -5.33 -11.60
C LEU A 238 8.74 -6.34 -11.19
N LEU A 239 8.36 -7.36 -10.43
CA LEU A 239 9.26 -8.39 -9.91
C LEU A 239 8.94 -9.72 -10.57
N GLU A 240 9.92 -10.32 -11.26
CA GLU A 240 9.71 -11.64 -11.86
C GLU A 240 9.71 -12.71 -10.78
N ARG A 241 8.55 -13.33 -10.55
CA ARG A 241 8.34 -14.38 -9.56
C ARG A 241 7.41 -15.45 -10.14
N GLY A 242 7.47 -16.66 -9.59
CA GLY A 242 6.46 -17.67 -9.87
C GLY A 242 5.07 -17.24 -9.39
N LEU A 243 4.05 -18.06 -9.68
CA LEU A 243 2.69 -17.82 -9.21
C LEU A 243 2.66 -17.54 -7.69
N THR A 244 2.09 -16.39 -7.33
CA THR A 244 1.91 -15.96 -5.93
C THR A 244 0.42 -15.73 -5.66
N PRO A 245 -0.06 -16.03 -4.44
CA PRO A 245 -1.41 -15.65 -4.03
C PRO A 245 -1.58 -14.13 -3.91
N GLU A 246 -0.50 -13.35 -3.81
CA GLU A 246 -0.58 -11.90 -3.59
C GLU A 246 0.32 -11.14 -4.58
N PRO A 247 -0.14 -10.90 -5.83
CA PRO A 247 0.67 -10.22 -6.82
C PRO A 247 0.97 -8.76 -6.48
N LEU A 248 0.07 -8.03 -5.81
CA LEU A 248 0.37 -6.69 -5.28
C LEU A 248 1.15 -6.84 -3.97
N CYS A 249 2.46 -7.00 -4.08
CA CYS A 249 3.27 -7.59 -3.03
C CYS A 249 4.03 -6.59 -2.17
N GLN A 250 4.19 -5.32 -2.57
CA GLN A 250 5.00 -4.36 -1.79
C GLN A 250 4.42 -2.95 -1.76
N VAL A 251 4.60 -2.27 -0.63
CA VAL A 251 4.62 -0.80 -0.55
C VAL A 251 5.99 -0.39 -0.03
N MET A 252 6.73 0.42 -0.78
CA MET A 252 8.05 0.90 -0.36
C MET A 252 7.99 2.35 0.12
N LEU A 253 8.45 2.58 1.34
CA LEU A 253 8.55 3.89 1.97
C LEU A 253 9.98 4.16 2.39
N ARG A 254 10.46 5.39 2.15
CA ARG A 254 11.75 5.83 2.66
C ARG A 254 11.64 6.28 4.12
N VAL A 255 12.67 5.95 4.90
CA VAL A 255 12.78 6.27 6.33
C VAL A 255 14.14 6.88 6.62
N GLY A 256 14.20 7.74 7.64
CA GLY A 256 15.41 8.43 8.06
C GLY A 256 16.32 7.62 8.98
N ASP A 257 15.77 6.60 9.65
CA ASP A 257 16.50 5.66 10.50
C ASP A 257 15.87 4.27 10.37
N LEU A 258 16.58 3.35 9.70
CA LEU A 258 16.08 2.00 9.43
C LEU A 258 15.91 1.17 10.71
N ASP A 259 16.81 1.32 11.69
CA ASP A 259 16.74 0.57 12.95
C ASP A 259 15.56 1.04 13.80
N CYS A 260 15.35 2.36 13.86
CA CYS A 260 14.18 2.94 14.52
C CYS A 260 12.89 2.44 13.87
N ALA A 261 12.78 2.53 12.53
CA ALA A 261 11.59 2.12 11.81
C ALA A 261 11.31 0.61 11.95
N VAL A 262 12.32 -0.25 11.77
CA VAL A 262 12.17 -1.71 11.97
C VAL A 262 11.70 -2.04 13.39
N ASN A 263 12.30 -1.41 14.40
CA ASN A 263 11.89 -1.63 15.79
C ASN A 263 10.46 -1.15 16.04
N PHE A 264 10.07 -0.02 15.47
CA PHE A 264 8.71 0.50 15.56
C PHE A 264 7.70 -0.47 14.94
N TYR A 265 7.86 -0.85 13.67
CA TYR A 265 6.92 -1.78 13.01
C TYR A 265 6.91 -3.16 13.66
N LYS A 266 8.03 -3.61 14.22
CA LYS A 266 8.05 -4.87 14.99
C LYS A 266 7.25 -4.77 16.29
N LYS A 267 7.45 -3.73 17.09
CA LYS A 267 6.84 -3.62 18.43
C LYS A 267 5.42 -3.05 18.42
N ALA A 268 5.16 -2.04 17.60
CA ALA A 268 3.86 -1.39 17.48
C ALA A 268 2.94 -2.16 16.53
N PHE A 269 3.49 -2.60 15.39
CA PHE A 269 2.73 -3.24 14.33
C PHE A 269 2.77 -4.78 14.40
N GLY A 270 3.64 -5.40 15.18
CA GLY A 270 3.73 -6.87 15.25
C GLY A 270 4.24 -7.50 13.97
N MET A 271 4.83 -6.69 13.08
CA MET A 271 5.41 -7.18 11.85
C MET A 271 6.70 -7.95 12.14
N GLN A 272 6.94 -8.99 11.35
CA GLN A 272 8.20 -9.71 11.33
C GLN A 272 9.18 -9.01 10.38
N LEU A 273 10.45 -8.93 10.78
CA LEU A 273 11.54 -8.59 9.87
C LEU A 273 11.83 -9.84 9.02
N LEU A 274 11.40 -9.82 7.77
CA LEU A 274 11.51 -10.94 6.83
C LEU A 274 12.87 -10.96 6.15
N GLN A 275 13.40 -9.77 5.86
CA GLN A 275 14.68 -9.60 5.19
C GLN A 275 15.30 -8.26 5.56
N ARG A 276 16.62 -8.21 5.64
CA ARG A 276 17.40 -6.98 5.68
C ARG A 276 18.57 -7.10 4.72
N ARG A 277 18.87 -6.04 3.99
CA ARG A 277 20.04 -5.98 3.10
C ARG A 277 20.70 -4.62 3.21
N GLU A 278 22.02 -4.64 3.26
CA GLU A 278 22.87 -3.45 3.21
C GLU A 278 23.50 -3.40 1.81
N ASN A 279 23.46 -2.25 1.16
CA ASN A 279 24.05 -2.04 -0.17
C ASN A 279 25.00 -0.84 -0.13
N PRO A 280 26.17 -0.96 0.57
CA PRO A 280 27.07 0.16 0.79
C PRO A 280 27.60 0.78 -0.51
N GLU A 281 27.75 -0.02 -1.58
CA GLU A 281 28.19 0.49 -2.90
C GLU A 281 27.17 1.44 -3.56
N SER A 282 25.90 1.33 -3.19
CA SER A 282 24.81 2.20 -3.67
C SER A 282 24.25 3.10 -2.57
N GLU A 283 24.92 3.13 -1.40
CA GLU A 283 24.60 3.99 -0.26
C GLU A 283 23.16 3.88 0.26
N TYR A 284 22.62 2.66 0.31
CA TYR A 284 21.30 2.41 0.91
C TYR A 284 21.20 1.07 1.63
N ALA A 285 20.23 0.97 2.53
CA ALA A 285 19.82 -0.25 3.21
C ALA A 285 18.32 -0.44 3.09
N ILE A 286 17.88 -1.70 3.08
CA ILE A 286 16.45 -2.04 3.08
C ILE A 286 16.10 -3.02 4.19
N ALA A 287 14.86 -2.92 4.67
CA ALA A 287 14.22 -3.91 5.51
C ALA A 287 12.83 -4.25 4.96
N ILE A 288 12.50 -5.53 4.92
CA ILE A 288 11.21 -6.04 4.50
C ILE A 288 10.43 -6.48 5.74
N MET A 289 9.28 -5.85 5.98
CA MET A 289 8.43 -6.06 7.15
C MET A 289 7.07 -6.63 6.71
N GLY A 290 6.53 -7.61 7.42
CA GLY A 290 5.20 -8.16 7.07
C GLY A 290 4.63 -9.12 8.10
N TYR A 291 3.45 -9.68 7.79
CA TYR A 291 2.72 -10.62 8.65
C TYR A 291 2.85 -12.09 8.23
N GLY A 292 3.62 -12.36 7.18
CA GLY A 292 3.85 -13.71 6.67
C GLY A 292 4.98 -13.73 5.64
N PRO A 293 5.25 -14.89 5.01
CA PRO A 293 6.30 -15.02 4.00
C PRO A 293 6.18 -14.00 2.86
N GLU A 294 7.30 -13.37 2.48
CA GLU A 294 7.38 -12.31 1.47
C GLU A 294 6.87 -12.73 0.09
N ASP A 295 7.00 -14.01 -0.26
CA ASP A 295 6.54 -14.57 -1.53
C ASP A 295 5.03 -14.80 -1.60
N LYS A 296 4.31 -14.64 -0.48
CA LYS A 296 2.88 -14.97 -0.34
C LYS A 296 2.03 -13.86 0.23
N ASN A 297 2.62 -12.75 0.65
CA ASN A 297 1.92 -11.67 1.35
C ASN A 297 2.42 -10.31 0.84
N ALA A 298 1.56 -9.30 0.96
CA ALA A 298 2.00 -7.92 0.85
C ALA A 298 2.93 -7.58 2.02
N VAL A 299 4.00 -6.86 1.71
CA VAL A 299 5.02 -6.42 2.68
C VAL A 299 5.23 -4.92 2.61
N LEU A 300 5.70 -4.36 3.72
CA LEU A 300 6.23 -3.01 3.80
C LEU A 300 7.74 -3.07 3.60
N GLU A 301 8.23 -2.48 2.51
CA GLU A 301 9.65 -2.26 2.29
C GLU A 301 10.06 -0.89 2.85
N LEU A 302 11.03 -0.88 3.75
CA LEU A 302 11.61 0.32 4.33
C LEU A 302 12.98 0.54 3.71
N THR A 303 13.19 1.69 3.07
CA THR A 303 14.49 2.05 2.48
C THR A 303 15.12 3.22 3.22
N TYR A 304 16.34 3.04 3.68
CA TYR A 304 17.18 4.11 4.22
C TYR A 304 18.31 4.41 3.25
N ASN A 305 18.44 5.67 2.83
CA ASN A 305 19.59 6.15 2.05
C ASN A 305 20.58 6.81 3.02
N TYR A 306 21.86 6.45 2.92
CA TYR A 306 22.87 6.81 3.91
C TYR A 306 23.00 8.33 4.04
N GLY A 307 22.83 8.83 5.27
CA GLY A 307 22.91 10.26 5.59
C GLY A 307 21.65 11.08 5.26
N ILE A 308 20.60 10.45 4.70
CA ILE A 308 19.33 11.12 4.41
C ILE A 308 18.29 10.76 5.46
N THR A 309 18.00 11.70 6.36
CA THR A 309 17.14 11.48 7.52
C THR A 309 15.72 12.01 7.37
N GLU A 310 15.44 12.79 6.32
CA GLU A 310 14.13 13.42 6.12
C GLU A 310 13.71 13.36 4.65
N TYR A 311 12.40 13.21 4.43
CA TYR A 311 11.81 13.16 3.10
C TYR A 311 10.48 13.92 3.08
N ASP A 312 10.22 14.61 1.97
CA ASP A 312 8.91 15.18 1.68
C ASP A 312 7.90 14.06 1.48
N LYS A 313 6.82 14.06 2.27
CA LYS A 313 5.75 13.07 2.19
C LYS A 313 4.81 13.34 1.03
N GLY A 314 4.86 14.54 0.46
CA GLY A 314 3.93 14.97 -0.56
C GLY A 314 2.49 15.01 -0.03
N ASN A 315 1.54 15.01 -0.95
CA ASN A 315 0.12 14.93 -0.67
C ASN A 315 -0.61 13.91 -1.55
N GLY A 316 0.13 13.08 -2.28
CA GLY A 316 -0.41 12.00 -3.10
C GLY A 316 -0.68 10.72 -2.31
N TYR A 317 0.38 10.06 -1.81
CA TYR A 317 0.24 8.92 -0.90
C TYR A 317 -0.51 9.36 0.36
N THR A 318 -1.45 8.53 0.85
CA THR A 318 -2.24 8.87 2.04
C THR A 318 -1.96 7.95 3.22
N GLN A 319 -2.18 6.64 3.10
CA GLN A 319 -1.95 5.70 4.20
C GLN A 319 -1.91 4.23 3.74
N ILE A 320 -1.45 3.33 4.61
CA ILE A 320 -1.78 1.90 4.54
C ILE A 320 -2.85 1.58 5.58
N ALA A 321 -3.85 0.79 5.20
CA ALA A 321 -4.83 0.22 6.10
C ALA A 321 -4.42 -1.19 6.55
N ILE A 322 -4.51 -1.44 7.86
CA ILE A 322 -4.13 -2.71 8.48
C ILE A 322 -5.28 -3.22 9.34
N GLY A 323 -5.71 -4.44 9.10
CA GLY A 323 -6.71 -5.14 9.90
C GLY A 323 -6.16 -5.51 11.27
N THR A 324 -7.00 -5.43 12.30
CA THR A 324 -6.70 -5.75 13.70
C THR A 324 -7.97 -6.28 14.37
N ASP A 325 -7.84 -7.21 15.33
CA ASP A 325 -9.02 -7.71 16.07
C ASP A 325 -9.46 -6.73 17.18
N ASP A 326 -8.59 -5.80 17.61
CA ASP A 326 -8.91 -4.77 18.60
C ASP A 326 -8.15 -3.46 18.34
N VAL A 327 -8.85 -2.45 17.78
CA VAL A 327 -8.25 -1.15 17.48
C VAL A 327 -7.80 -0.38 18.73
N TYR A 328 -8.36 -0.65 19.91
CA TYR A 328 -8.03 0.06 21.15
C TYR A 328 -6.71 -0.43 21.73
N LYS A 329 -6.54 -1.74 21.82
CA LYS A 329 -5.26 -2.34 22.25
C LYS A 329 -4.15 -2.01 21.26
N SER A 330 -4.46 -2.06 19.97
CA SER A 330 -3.50 -1.73 18.92
C SER A 330 -3.09 -0.25 18.97
N ALA A 331 -4.02 0.69 19.18
CA ALA A 331 -3.68 2.10 19.43
C ALA A 331 -2.77 2.27 20.64
N LYS A 332 -3.08 1.59 21.76
CA LYS A 332 -2.27 1.69 22.97
C LYS A 332 -0.83 1.18 22.75
N ALA A 333 -0.67 0.08 22.04
CA ALA A 333 0.65 -0.45 21.72
C ALA A 333 1.47 0.50 20.82
N ILE A 334 0.82 1.17 19.87
CA ILE A 334 1.46 2.17 19.00
C ILE A 334 1.98 3.36 19.82
N GLU A 335 1.15 3.91 20.70
CA GLU A 335 1.53 5.01 21.59
C GLU A 335 2.77 4.65 22.45
N LEU A 336 2.77 3.45 23.04
CA LEU A 336 3.88 2.96 23.87
C LEU A 336 5.18 2.75 23.10
N CYS A 337 5.10 2.57 21.77
CA CYS A 337 6.25 2.37 20.91
C CYS A 337 6.74 3.66 20.23
N GLY A 338 6.22 4.82 20.61
CA GLY A 338 6.65 6.12 20.07
C GLY A 338 5.90 6.56 18.81
N GLY A 339 4.81 5.88 18.44
CA GLY A 339 3.94 6.31 17.36
C GLY A 339 2.98 7.40 17.84
N SER A 340 2.58 8.29 16.94
CA SER A 340 1.64 9.37 17.27
C SER A 340 0.22 8.98 16.86
N ILE A 341 -0.71 8.87 17.81
CA ILE A 341 -2.13 8.70 17.50
C ILE A 341 -2.68 10.04 16.97
N ILE A 342 -3.20 10.03 15.75
CA ILE A 342 -3.83 11.18 15.09
C ILE A 342 -5.36 11.05 14.98
N ARG A 343 -5.88 9.85 15.28
CA ARG A 343 -7.29 9.60 15.51
C ARG A 343 -7.41 8.54 16.59
N GLU A 344 -8.04 8.91 17.72
CA GLU A 344 -8.33 7.98 18.80
C GLU A 344 -9.15 6.77 18.33
N PRO A 345 -8.91 5.58 18.91
CA PRO A 345 -9.63 4.37 18.55
C PRO A 345 -11.13 4.52 18.83
N GLY A 346 -11.96 4.23 17.83
CA GLY A 346 -13.41 4.28 17.99
C GLY A 346 -14.20 4.14 16.70
N PRO A 347 -15.53 3.98 16.82
CA PRO A 347 -16.41 3.87 15.67
C PRO A 347 -16.43 5.15 14.84
N LEU A 348 -16.46 5.01 13.52
CA LEU A 348 -16.76 6.10 12.60
C LEU A 348 -18.24 6.50 12.72
N PRO A 349 -18.57 7.80 12.79
CA PRO A 349 -19.95 8.26 12.76
C PRO A 349 -20.70 7.74 11.52
N GLY A 350 -21.92 7.24 11.72
CA GLY A 350 -22.80 6.79 10.64
C GLY A 350 -22.65 5.32 10.22
N ILE A 351 -21.43 4.80 10.19
CA ILE A 351 -21.14 3.42 9.75
C ILE A 351 -20.70 2.47 10.86
N ASN A 352 -20.30 3.01 12.02
CA ASN A 352 -19.85 2.28 13.21
C ASN A 352 -18.59 1.42 13.04
N THR A 353 -17.91 1.45 11.88
CA THR A 353 -16.61 0.81 11.70
C THR A 353 -15.59 1.38 12.66
N LYS A 354 -15.02 0.52 13.50
CA LYS A 354 -14.01 0.91 14.48
C LYS A 354 -12.66 1.05 13.81
N ILE A 355 -12.03 2.22 13.98
CA ILE A 355 -10.69 2.50 13.47
C ILE A 355 -9.86 3.29 14.47
N THR A 356 -8.54 3.24 14.31
CA THR A 356 -7.59 4.24 14.84
C THR A 356 -6.65 4.67 13.72
N ALA A 357 -6.07 5.86 13.81
CA ALA A 357 -5.05 6.30 12.85
C ALA A 357 -3.84 6.84 13.58
N CYS A 358 -2.66 6.55 13.04
CA CYS A 358 -1.40 6.95 13.63
C CYS A 358 -0.37 7.39 12.58
N LEU A 359 0.68 8.05 13.06
CA LEU A 359 1.91 8.32 12.32
C LEU A 359 3.04 7.47 12.93
N ASP A 360 3.87 6.90 12.06
CA ASP A 360 5.15 6.30 12.45
C ASP A 360 6.20 7.40 12.78
N PRO A 361 7.40 7.03 13.26
CA PRO A 361 8.45 7.99 13.58
C PRO A 361 8.87 8.93 12.44
N ASP A 362 8.68 8.50 11.18
CA ASP A 362 8.98 9.28 9.98
C ASP A 362 7.78 10.12 9.51
N GLY A 363 6.61 9.98 10.13
CA GLY A 363 5.39 10.67 9.75
C GLY A 363 4.56 9.94 8.69
N TRP A 364 4.83 8.67 8.40
CA TRP A 364 3.97 7.86 7.54
C TRP A 364 2.70 7.46 8.26
N LYS A 365 1.58 7.72 7.60
CA LYS A 365 0.27 7.44 8.16
C LYS A 365 -0.14 5.98 7.95
N SER A 366 -0.69 5.39 9.00
CA SER A 366 -1.40 4.11 8.95
C SER A 366 -2.79 4.24 9.57
N VAL A 367 -3.75 3.45 9.09
CA VAL A 367 -5.08 3.32 9.68
C VAL A 367 -5.26 1.86 10.08
N LEU A 368 -5.57 1.62 11.35
CA LEU A 368 -5.92 0.29 11.82
C LEU A 368 -7.44 0.17 11.83
N VAL A 369 -7.94 -0.90 11.22
CA VAL A 369 -9.37 -1.15 11.00
C VAL A 369 -9.75 -2.46 11.68
N ASP A 370 -10.86 -2.45 12.40
CA ASP A 370 -11.40 -3.67 13.00
C ASP A 370 -11.73 -4.71 11.92
N ASN A 371 -11.19 -5.93 12.06
CA ASN A 371 -11.32 -6.99 11.06
C ASN A 371 -12.78 -7.35 10.76
N VAL A 372 -13.64 -7.39 11.79
CA VAL A 372 -15.06 -7.77 11.63
C VAL A 372 -15.83 -6.64 10.96
N ASP A 373 -15.57 -5.40 11.34
CA ASP A 373 -16.22 -4.25 10.72
C ASP A 373 -15.78 -4.06 9.27
N PHE A 374 -14.49 -4.28 8.95
CA PHE A 374 -14.00 -4.23 7.57
C PHE A 374 -14.75 -5.21 6.66
N LEU A 375 -14.93 -6.47 7.09
CA LEU A 375 -15.67 -7.47 6.31
C LEU A 375 -17.13 -7.04 6.07
N ARG A 376 -17.75 -6.38 7.05
CA ARG A 376 -19.11 -5.86 6.95
C ARG A 376 -19.25 -4.74 5.92
N GLU A 377 -18.17 -4.02 5.60
CA GLU A 377 -18.17 -3.00 4.55
C GLU A 377 -18.12 -3.60 3.14
N LEU A 378 -17.66 -4.84 3.02
CA LEU A 378 -17.56 -5.55 1.73
C LEU A 378 -18.89 -6.19 1.32
N ASP A 379 -19.78 -6.47 2.28
CA ASP A 379 -21.16 -6.95 2.08
C ASP A 379 -22.08 -5.84 1.56
#